data_AF-A0A7J8RT41-F1
#
_entry.id   AF-A0A7J8RT41-F1
#
_cell.length_a   1.000
_cell.length_b   1.000
_cell.length_c   1.000
_cell.angle_alpha   90.00
_cell.angle_beta   90.00
_cell.angle_gamma   90.00
#
_symmetry.space_group_name_H-M   'P 1'
#
loop_
_entity.id
_entity.type
_entity.pdbx_description
1 polymer ?
#
loop_
_entity_poly.entity_id
_entity_poly.type
_entity_poly.pdbx_seq_one_letter_code
_entity_poly.pdbx_strand_id
1 'polypeptide(L)'
;MKFCRLIHSILLIRATNFGVSGKTYMFRISNVGLSTSLNFRIQGHKMKLVEVEGSHVIQNLYDSLDVHVGQSITILVTLDQPPKDYYIVASTRFTKTVLTATAVLHYANSNAPVSGPVPAAPANGFDWSMEQARTYRWNLTSNAARPNPQGSFHYGTITPTKTIVLANSAPLINGKLRYAVNGVSYINPDTPLKLADYFNIPGVFSTNSLSELPSGRAATLATSVMATSLHDFIEVVFQNNENTMQAWHLDGYDFWVVGFGSGQWTPDKRKSYNLVDALTRHTTQVNPH
;
A
#
# COMPACT_ATOMS: atom_id res chain seq x y z
N MET A 1 12.23 -10.19 -2.75
CA MET A 1 11.71 -8.93 -3.32
C MET A 1 12.59 -8.48 -4.48
N LYS A 2 12.03 -8.30 -5.68
CA LYS A 2 12.73 -7.71 -6.83
C LYS A 2 12.81 -6.20 -6.64
N PHE A 3 14.00 -5.60 -6.66
CA PHE A 3 14.17 -4.17 -6.93
C PHE A 3 14.61 -4.00 -8.38
N CYS A 4 13.66 -3.67 -9.26
CA CYS A 4 13.95 -3.25 -10.62
C CYS A 4 13.84 -1.72 -10.67
N ARG A 5 14.98 -1.04 -10.82
CA ARG A 5 15.02 0.40 -11.07
C ARG A 5 14.94 0.61 -12.58
N LEU A 6 13.74 0.84 -13.08
CA LEU A 6 13.53 1.40 -14.42
C LEU A 6 12.73 2.70 -14.32
N ILE A 7 13.00 3.57 -15.28
CA ILE A 7 12.63 4.98 -15.32
C ILE A 7 11.22 5.10 -15.92
N HIS A 8 10.42 6.04 -15.39
CA HIS A 8 9.07 6.46 -15.80
C HIS A 8 7.91 5.53 -15.39
N SER A 9 7.17 5.96 -14.36
CA SER A 9 5.79 5.51 -14.14
C SER A 9 4.93 6.13 -15.26
N ILE A 10 4.46 5.33 -16.21
CA ILE A 10 3.48 5.76 -17.20
C ILE A 10 2.11 5.70 -16.53
N LEU A 11 1.55 6.86 -16.20
CA LEU A 11 0.13 6.96 -15.86
C LEU A 11 -0.67 6.92 -17.16
N LEU A 12 -1.25 5.78 -17.50
CA LEU A 12 -2.12 5.65 -18.65
C LEU A 12 -3.58 5.91 -18.22
N ILE A 13 -4.06 7.15 -18.38
CA ILE A 13 -5.50 7.42 -18.33
C ILE A 13 -6.03 7.30 -19.76
N ARG A 14 -6.50 6.11 -20.15
CA ARG A 14 -7.26 5.94 -21.40
C ARG A 14 -8.71 6.36 -21.13
N ALA A 15 -9.11 7.52 -21.62
CA ALA A 15 -10.50 7.99 -21.55
C ALA A 15 -11.16 7.88 -22.93
N THR A 16 -12.25 7.12 -23.03
CA THR A 16 -13.13 7.07 -24.20
C THR A 16 -14.58 7.30 -23.76
N ASN A 17 -15.04 8.56 -23.72
CA ASN A 17 -16.43 9.02 -23.51
C ASN A 17 -17.16 8.55 -22.25
N PHE A 18 -17.27 9.31 -21.15
CA PHE A 18 -18.08 8.81 -20.03
C PHE A 18 -18.86 9.83 -19.20
N GLY A 19 -20.17 9.85 -19.46
CA GLY A 19 -21.13 9.57 -18.39
C GLY A 19 -22.41 10.42 -18.44
N VAL A 20 -23.52 9.84 -17.98
CA VAL A 20 -24.81 10.51 -17.93
C VAL A 20 -24.97 11.18 -16.58
N SER A 21 -25.41 12.44 -16.57
CA SER A 21 -25.71 13.19 -15.36
C SER A 21 -26.63 12.39 -14.42
N GLY A 22 -26.32 12.42 -13.12
CA GLY A 22 -27.04 11.70 -12.07
C GLY A 22 -26.73 10.20 -11.97
N LYS A 23 -25.93 9.63 -12.88
CA LYS A 23 -25.50 8.22 -12.79
C LYS A 23 -24.24 8.08 -11.94
N THR A 24 -24.09 6.89 -11.37
CA THR A 24 -22.93 6.53 -10.54
C THR A 24 -22.06 5.53 -11.28
N TYR A 25 -20.76 5.78 -11.27
CA TYR A 25 -19.75 4.99 -11.97
C TYR A 25 -18.73 4.44 -10.99
N MET A 26 -18.27 3.22 -11.26
CA MET A 26 -17.24 2.56 -10.46
C MET A 26 -15.88 2.73 -11.13
N PHE A 27 -14.93 3.33 -10.40
CA PHE A 27 -13.54 3.46 -10.83
C PHE A 27 -12.68 2.49 -10.04
N ARG A 28 -11.89 1.68 -10.75
CA ARG A 28 -10.87 0.81 -10.17
C ARG A 28 -9.51 1.43 -10.43
N ILE A 29 -8.80 1.78 -9.37
CA ILE A 29 -7.54 2.52 -9.43
C ILE A 29 -6.46 1.65 -8.82
N SER A 30 -5.45 1.32 -9.62
CA SER A 30 -4.32 0.49 -9.20
C SER A 30 -3.03 1.23 -9.48
N ASN A 31 -2.18 1.41 -8.46
CA ASN A 31 -0.86 1.98 -8.65
C ASN A 31 0.15 0.86 -8.96
N VAL A 32 0.34 0.62 -10.25
CA VAL A 32 1.35 -0.30 -10.80
C VAL A 32 2.69 0.40 -11.12
N GLY A 33 2.89 1.60 -10.57
CA GLY A 33 4.13 2.35 -10.69
C GLY A 33 5.28 1.68 -9.93
N LEU A 34 6.51 2.15 -10.19
CA LEU A 34 7.71 1.52 -9.63
C LEU A 34 8.18 2.13 -8.31
N SER A 35 7.83 3.40 -8.03
CA SER A 35 8.40 4.12 -6.90
C SER A 35 7.52 5.23 -6.32
N THR A 36 6.61 5.80 -7.10
CA THR A 36 5.87 7.00 -6.68
C THR A 36 4.49 6.65 -6.18
N SER A 37 4.12 7.24 -5.05
CA SER A 37 2.72 7.27 -4.63
C SER A 37 1.98 8.34 -5.40
N LEU A 38 0.69 8.11 -5.62
CA LEU A 38 -0.16 8.98 -6.42
C LEU A 38 -1.31 9.46 -5.56
N ASN A 39 -1.64 10.75 -5.65
CA ASN A 39 -2.91 11.26 -5.17
C ASN A 39 -3.88 11.35 -6.33
N PHE A 40 -5.00 10.64 -6.24
CA PHE A 40 -6.08 10.63 -7.22
C PHE A 40 -7.23 11.51 -6.75
N ARG A 41 -7.83 12.29 -7.64
CA ARG A 41 -9.00 13.14 -7.35
C ARG A 41 -9.74 13.54 -8.62
N ILE A 42 -10.99 13.93 -8.47
CA ILE A 42 -11.84 14.41 -9.56
C ILE A 42 -12.40 15.78 -9.17
N GLN A 43 -12.25 16.78 -10.04
CA GLN A 43 -12.68 18.14 -9.79
C GLN A 43 -14.17 18.19 -9.47
N GLY A 44 -14.52 18.72 -8.29
CA GLY A 44 -15.89 18.91 -7.85
C GLY A 44 -16.64 17.63 -7.45
N HIS A 45 -16.00 16.45 -7.48
CA HIS A 45 -16.67 15.18 -7.21
C HIS A 45 -16.13 14.50 -5.96
N LYS A 46 -17.03 14.15 -5.04
CA LYS A 46 -16.71 13.24 -3.94
C LYS A 46 -16.58 11.81 -4.47
N MET A 47 -15.67 11.05 -3.87
CA MET A 47 -15.39 9.66 -4.21
C MET A 47 -15.75 8.78 -3.03
N LYS A 48 -16.72 7.88 -3.21
CA LYS A 48 -17.11 6.91 -2.18
C LYS A 48 -16.21 5.69 -2.27
N LEU A 49 -15.36 5.48 -1.28
CA LEU A 49 -14.51 4.29 -1.22
C LEU A 49 -15.37 3.06 -0.90
N VAL A 50 -15.28 2.01 -1.70
CA VAL A 50 -16.08 0.78 -1.53
C VAL A 50 -15.24 -0.49 -1.42
N GLU A 51 -14.00 -0.46 -1.90
CA GLU A 51 -13.08 -1.57 -1.84
C GLU A 51 -11.64 -1.06 -1.72
N VAL A 52 -10.82 -1.76 -0.94
CA VAL A 52 -9.36 -1.58 -0.91
C VAL A 52 -8.76 -2.98 -0.97
N GLU A 53 -7.99 -3.26 -2.02
CA GLU A 53 -7.24 -4.52 -2.16
C GLU A 53 -8.12 -5.77 -1.98
N GLY A 54 -9.33 -5.77 -2.55
CA GLY A 54 -10.29 -6.88 -2.45
C GLY A 54 -11.11 -6.92 -1.16
N SER A 55 -10.84 -6.03 -0.21
CA SER A 55 -11.59 -5.89 1.03
C SER A 55 -12.71 -4.86 0.91
N HIS A 56 -13.95 -5.26 1.24
CA HIS A 56 -15.05 -4.30 1.36
C HIS A 56 -14.90 -3.47 2.63
N VAL A 57 -14.92 -2.16 2.47
CA VAL A 57 -14.71 -1.19 3.55
C VAL A 57 -16.02 -0.60 4.05
N ILE A 58 -15.99 -0.02 5.25
CA ILE A 58 -16.98 0.98 5.65
C ILE A 58 -16.88 2.13 4.65
N GLN A 59 -17.99 2.44 4.00
CA GLN A 59 -17.99 3.33 2.85
C GLN A 59 -17.93 4.80 3.28
N ASN A 60 -16.75 5.40 3.14
CA ASN A 60 -16.50 6.81 3.42
C ASN A 60 -16.37 7.63 2.11
N LEU A 61 -16.69 8.92 2.19
CA LEU A 61 -16.53 9.87 1.08
C LEU A 61 -15.21 10.63 1.20
N TYR A 62 -14.48 10.75 0.09
CA TYR A 62 -13.19 11.43 0.02
C TYR A 62 -13.15 12.43 -1.15
N ASP A 63 -12.43 13.54 -0.97
CA ASP A 63 -12.11 14.48 -2.04
C ASP A 63 -10.91 14.04 -2.88
N SER A 64 -9.98 13.33 -2.25
CA SER A 64 -8.79 12.78 -2.88
C SER A 64 -8.34 11.54 -2.12
N LEU A 65 -7.61 10.66 -2.81
CA LEU A 65 -7.09 9.43 -2.24
C LEU A 65 -5.61 9.25 -2.62
N ASP A 66 -4.75 9.12 -1.62
CA ASP A 66 -3.38 8.61 -1.83
C ASP A 66 -3.44 7.09 -2.08
N VAL A 67 -2.82 6.66 -3.18
CA VAL A 67 -2.69 5.25 -3.60
C VAL A 67 -1.20 4.94 -3.77
N HIS A 68 -0.68 4.09 -2.89
CA HIS A 68 0.74 3.73 -2.88
C HIS A 68 1.05 2.59 -3.86
N VAL A 69 2.33 2.43 -4.20
CA VAL A 69 2.79 1.37 -5.11
C VAL A 69 2.30 0.00 -4.62
N GLY A 70 1.71 -0.78 -5.52
CA GLY A 70 1.15 -2.12 -5.23
C GLY A 70 -0.28 -2.11 -4.70
N GLN A 71 -0.81 -0.94 -4.29
CA GLN A 71 -2.16 -0.83 -3.78
C GLN A 71 -3.18 -0.65 -4.91
N SER A 72 -4.38 -1.16 -4.65
CA SER A 72 -5.55 -0.97 -5.50
C SER A 72 -6.76 -0.57 -4.67
N ILE A 73 -7.55 0.37 -5.16
CA ILE A 73 -8.78 0.82 -4.53
C ILE A 73 -9.91 0.86 -5.55
N THR A 74 -11.14 0.73 -5.07
CA THR A 74 -12.34 0.93 -5.88
C THR A 74 -13.20 2.00 -5.24
N ILE A 75 -13.61 2.98 -6.06
CA ILE A 75 -14.46 4.09 -5.66
C ILE A 75 -15.73 4.13 -6.52
N LEU A 76 -16.80 4.68 -5.96
CA LEU A 76 -17.99 5.09 -6.69
C LEU A 76 -18.04 6.62 -6.78
N VAL A 77 -18.33 7.12 -7.97
CA VAL A 77 -18.45 8.55 -8.25
C VAL A 77 -19.79 8.81 -8.92
N THR A 78 -20.60 9.68 -8.33
CA THR A 78 -21.88 10.11 -8.91
C THR A 78 -21.65 11.39 -9.69
N LEU A 79 -22.13 11.44 -10.95
CA LEU A 79 -22.04 12.63 -11.81
C LEU A 79 -23.14 13.63 -11.44
N ASP A 80 -23.00 14.28 -10.29
CA ASP A 80 -24.01 15.16 -9.69
C ASP A 80 -23.74 16.66 -9.90
N GLN A 81 -22.60 17.01 -10.49
CA GLN A 81 -22.23 18.39 -10.79
C GLN A 81 -22.95 18.95 -12.04
N PRO A 82 -23.01 20.29 -12.22
CA PRO A 82 -23.59 20.91 -13.42
C PRO A 82 -23.00 20.37 -14.73
N PRO A 83 -23.76 20.38 -15.85
CA PRO A 83 -23.37 19.74 -17.10
C PRO A 83 -22.22 20.49 -17.80
N LYS A 84 -21.00 20.07 -17.49
CA LYS A 84 -19.74 20.47 -18.12
C LYS A 84 -18.69 19.36 -17.96
N ASP A 85 -17.52 19.57 -18.52
CA ASP A 85 -16.38 18.66 -18.34
C ASP A 85 -15.56 19.01 -17.09
N TYR A 86 -14.99 17.98 -16.44
CA TYR A 86 -14.24 18.10 -15.18
C TYR A 86 -12.86 17.43 -15.27
N TYR A 87 -11.87 17.95 -14.54
CA TYR A 87 -10.56 17.29 -14.46
C TYR A 87 -10.63 16.00 -13.63
N ILE A 88 -10.09 14.91 -14.19
CA ILE A 88 -9.57 13.77 -13.42
C ILE A 88 -8.08 14.02 -13.26
N VAL A 89 -7.56 13.93 -12.03
CA VAL A 89 -6.18 14.28 -11.72
C VAL A 89 -5.51 13.14 -10.98
N ALA A 90 -4.31 12.80 -11.41
CA ALA A 90 -3.37 12.08 -10.56
C ALA A 90 -2.05 12.85 -10.50
N SER A 91 -1.50 13.00 -9.30
CA SER A 91 -0.22 13.69 -9.09
C SER A 91 0.68 12.92 -8.15
N THR A 92 1.99 12.96 -8.39
CA THR A 92 2.97 12.30 -7.51
C THR A 92 2.96 12.90 -6.12
N ARG A 93 3.18 12.03 -5.13
CA ARG A 93 3.30 12.38 -3.71
C ARG A 93 4.72 12.07 -3.24
N PHE A 94 5.19 12.86 -2.28
CA PHE A 94 6.49 12.64 -1.60
C PHE A 94 7.70 12.72 -2.54
N THR A 95 7.61 13.54 -3.57
CA THR A 95 8.70 13.79 -4.53
C THR A 95 9.11 15.27 -4.52
N LYS A 96 10.38 15.56 -4.82
CA LYS A 96 10.87 16.95 -4.93
C LYS A 96 10.15 17.73 -6.02
N THR A 97 9.96 17.09 -7.17
CA THR A 97 9.17 17.63 -8.28
C THR A 97 7.85 16.89 -8.32
N VAL A 98 6.74 17.65 -8.27
CA VAL A 98 5.40 17.09 -8.43
C VAL A 98 5.12 16.93 -9.91
N LEU A 99 4.89 15.71 -10.34
CA LEU A 99 4.40 15.41 -11.69
C LEU A 99 2.88 15.24 -11.61
N THR A 100 2.18 15.91 -12.52
CA THR A 100 0.71 15.86 -12.59
C THR A 100 0.30 15.41 -13.97
N ALA A 101 -0.65 14.49 -14.01
CA ALA A 101 -1.32 14.09 -15.22
C ALA A 101 -2.82 14.27 -15.05
N THR A 102 -3.45 14.75 -16.11
CA THR A 102 -4.88 15.06 -16.14
C THR A 102 -5.58 14.29 -17.24
N ALA A 103 -6.83 13.95 -17.01
CA ALA A 103 -7.78 13.54 -18.02
C ALA A 103 -9.10 14.29 -17.85
N VAL A 104 -10.03 14.06 -18.76
CA VAL A 104 -11.33 14.73 -18.77
C VAL A 104 -12.42 13.72 -18.40
N LEU A 105 -13.22 14.08 -17.40
CA LEU A 105 -14.52 13.46 -17.12
C LEU A 105 -15.57 14.23 -17.92
N HIS A 106 -15.99 13.63 -19.05
CA HIS A 106 -16.92 14.27 -19.99
C HIS A 106 -18.36 13.87 -19.71
N TYR A 107 -19.19 14.83 -19.31
CA TYR A 107 -20.63 14.62 -19.16
C TYR A 107 -21.29 14.53 -20.54
N ALA A 108 -22.17 13.57 -20.77
CA ALA A 108 -22.83 13.34 -22.07
C ALA A 108 -23.68 14.53 -22.56
N ASN A 109 -24.13 15.38 -21.64
CA ASN A 109 -24.86 16.62 -21.94
C ASN A 109 -23.99 17.88 -21.79
N SER A 110 -22.66 17.72 -21.75
CA SER A 110 -21.70 18.81 -21.67
C SER A 110 -21.56 19.53 -23.01
N ASN A 111 -21.69 20.84 -22.99
CA ASN A 111 -21.33 21.74 -24.09
C ASN A 111 -20.15 22.65 -23.72
N ALA A 112 -19.52 22.43 -22.56
CA ALA A 112 -18.49 23.29 -22.02
C ALA A 112 -17.25 22.45 -21.69
N PRO A 113 -16.08 22.78 -22.28
CA PRO A 113 -14.85 22.06 -21.96
C PRO A 113 -14.43 22.29 -20.52
N VAL A 114 -13.48 21.47 -20.07
CA VAL A 114 -12.94 21.58 -18.72
C VAL A 114 -12.36 22.98 -18.48
N SER A 115 -12.63 23.53 -17.29
CA SER A 115 -12.27 24.91 -16.95
C SER A 115 -11.98 25.05 -15.45
N GLY A 116 -11.29 26.15 -15.11
CA GLY A 116 -10.86 26.46 -13.74
C GLY A 116 -9.53 25.78 -13.38
N PRO A 117 -9.09 25.95 -12.12
CA PRO A 117 -7.83 25.37 -11.68
C PRO A 117 -7.92 23.85 -11.53
N VAL A 118 -6.84 23.16 -11.88
CA VAL A 118 -6.65 21.74 -11.53
C VAL A 118 -6.67 21.62 -10.00
N PRO A 119 -7.54 20.80 -9.40
CA PRO A 119 -7.58 20.62 -7.94
C PRO A 119 -6.20 20.32 -7.37
N ALA A 120 -5.84 20.90 -6.23
CA ALA A 120 -4.58 20.61 -5.56
C ALA A 120 -4.62 19.26 -4.84
N ALA A 121 -3.47 18.61 -4.72
CA ALA A 121 -3.29 17.47 -3.82
C ALA A 121 -3.36 17.97 -2.35
N PRO A 122 -3.70 17.10 -1.38
CA PRO A 122 -3.81 17.50 0.02
C PRO A 122 -2.47 17.99 0.60
N ALA A 123 -2.52 18.92 1.55
CA ALA A 123 -1.33 19.38 2.26
C ALA A 123 -0.83 18.33 3.28
N ASN A 124 0.20 18.68 4.07
CA ASN A 124 0.68 17.91 5.24
C ASN A 124 1.27 16.52 4.94
N GLY A 125 1.68 16.27 3.68
CA GLY A 125 2.57 15.17 3.33
C GLY A 125 2.20 13.80 3.93
N PHE A 126 3.16 13.18 4.61
CA PHE A 126 3.02 11.84 5.17
C PHE A 126 1.95 11.74 6.26
N ASP A 127 1.77 12.79 7.07
CA ASP A 127 0.78 12.80 8.15
C ASP A 127 -0.62 12.67 7.59
N TRP A 128 -0.96 13.48 6.58
CA TRP A 128 -2.27 13.38 5.91
C TRP A 128 -2.50 11.99 5.30
N SER A 129 -1.46 11.43 4.65
CA SER A 129 -1.53 10.11 4.02
C SER A 129 -1.72 8.99 5.05
N MET A 130 -1.07 9.11 6.20
CA MET A 130 -1.19 8.17 7.32
C MET A 130 -2.59 8.25 7.95
N GLU A 131 -3.11 9.46 8.20
CA GLU A 131 -4.46 9.61 8.73
C GLU A 131 -5.51 9.05 7.76
N GLN A 132 -5.38 9.29 6.46
CA GLN A 132 -6.22 8.63 5.45
C GLN A 132 -6.18 7.10 5.57
N ALA A 133 -5.00 6.51 5.73
CA ALA A 133 -4.90 5.06 5.87
C ALA A 133 -5.61 4.54 7.14
N ARG A 134 -5.61 5.33 8.22
CA ARG A 134 -6.33 4.99 9.47
C ARG A 134 -7.84 5.09 9.34
N THR A 135 -8.37 5.89 8.39
CA THR A 135 -9.82 5.95 8.14
C THR A 135 -10.34 4.73 7.37
N TYR A 136 -9.45 3.86 6.86
CA TYR A 136 -9.86 2.61 6.22
C TYR A 136 -10.23 1.58 7.27
N ARG A 137 -11.53 1.25 7.32
CA ARG A 137 -12.11 0.30 8.25
C ARG A 137 -12.80 -0.80 7.47
N TRP A 138 -12.63 -2.04 7.91
CA TRP A 138 -13.26 -3.20 7.28
C TRP A 138 -14.75 -3.22 7.60
N ASN A 139 -15.59 -3.50 6.61
CA ASN A 139 -17.02 -3.66 6.88
C ASN A 139 -17.27 -5.09 7.40
N LEU A 140 -17.35 -5.23 8.72
CA LEU A 140 -17.48 -6.53 9.39
C LEU A 140 -18.79 -7.28 9.07
N THR A 141 -19.85 -6.57 8.68
CA THR A 141 -21.14 -7.17 8.33
C THR A 141 -21.25 -7.50 6.84
N SER A 142 -20.26 -7.10 6.04
CA SER A 142 -20.26 -7.39 4.61
C SER A 142 -20.15 -8.90 4.40
N ASN A 143 -21.23 -9.44 3.84
CA ASN A 143 -21.39 -10.84 3.52
C ASN A 143 -21.77 -10.91 2.04
N ALA A 144 -20.76 -11.00 1.19
CA ALA A 144 -20.95 -11.27 -0.24
C ALA A 144 -21.34 -12.75 -0.44
N ALA A 145 -21.03 -13.36 -1.58
CA ALA A 145 -21.20 -14.81 -1.80
C ALA A 145 -20.22 -15.68 -0.99
N ARG A 146 -19.82 -15.26 0.22
CA ARG A 146 -18.90 -15.98 1.10
C ARG A 146 -19.71 -16.74 2.15
N PRO A 147 -19.31 -17.97 2.53
CA PRO A 147 -20.00 -18.70 3.61
C PRO A 147 -20.01 -17.94 4.94
N ASN A 148 -18.95 -17.16 5.20
CA ASN A 148 -18.78 -16.38 6.42
C ASN A 148 -18.61 -14.88 6.10
N PRO A 149 -19.27 -13.98 6.85
CA PRO A 149 -19.00 -12.54 6.80
C PRO A 149 -17.53 -12.18 7.02
N GLN A 150 -17.10 -11.02 6.53
CA GLN A 150 -15.72 -10.53 6.72
C GLN A 150 -15.31 -10.44 8.19
N GLY A 151 -16.24 -10.13 9.10
CA GLY A 151 -15.97 -10.01 10.53
C GLY A 151 -15.94 -11.30 11.35
N SER A 152 -16.07 -12.47 10.73
CA SER A 152 -16.12 -13.74 11.46
C SER A 152 -14.79 -14.18 12.08
N PHE A 153 -13.66 -13.58 11.67
CA PHE A 153 -12.34 -13.90 12.21
C PHE A 153 -11.86 -12.79 13.16
N HIS A 154 -11.86 -13.08 14.47
CA HIS A 154 -11.49 -12.13 15.53
C HIS A 154 -9.97 -12.12 15.78
N TYR A 155 -9.19 -11.68 14.80
CA TYR A 155 -7.73 -11.63 14.87
C TYR A 155 -7.20 -10.90 16.12
N GLY A 156 -7.91 -9.88 16.60
CA GLY A 156 -7.53 -9.09 17.77
C GLY A 156 -7.54 -9.82 19.11
N THR A 157 -8.20 -10.98 19.21
CA THR A 157 -8.22 -11.80 20.43
C THR A 157 -7.12 -12.87 20.44
N ILE A 158 -6.38 -13.02 19.34
CA ILE A 158 -5.33 -14.03 19.19
C ILE A 158 -4.01 -13.44 19.66
N THR A 159 -3.34 -14.11 20.60
CA THR A 159 -2.00 -13.70 21.04
C THR A 159 -0.98 -14.12 19.97
N PRO A 160 -0.16 -13.20 19.43
CA PRO A 160 0.87 -13.56 18.46
C PRO A 160 1.88 -14.56 19.04
N THR A 161 2.21 -15.59 18.26
CA THR A 161 3.26 -16.57 18.61
C THR A 161 4.65 -15.95 18.48
N LYS A 162 4.79 -14.94 17.61
CA LYS A 162 6.05 -14.22 17.37
C LYS A 162 5.81 -12.77 16.96
N THR A 163 6.74 -11.90 17.35
CA THR A 163 6.85 -10.53 16.83
C THR A 163 8.14 -10.39 16.05
N ILE A 164 8.03 -9.91 14.81
CA ILE A 164 9.16 -9.63 13.92
C ILE A 164 9.17 -8.13 13.66
N VAL A 165 10.32 -7.48 13.84
CA VAL A 165 10.53 -6.07 13.53
C VAL A 165 11.50 -5.97 12.36
N LEU A 166 11.02 -5.50 11.22
CA LEU A 166 11.77 -5.38 9.97
C LEU A 166 12.14 -3.92 9.71
N ALA A 167 13.39 -3.57 9.98
CA ALA A 167 13.94 -2.25 9.71
C ALA A 167 14.62 -2.20 8.34
N ASN A 168 14.17 -1.30 7.45
CA ASN A 168 14.88 -1.05 6.20
C ASN A 168 16.03 -0.06 6.38
N SER A 169 17.02 -0.19 5.49
CA SER A 169 18.25 0.61 5.46
C SER A 169 18.86 0.61 4.06
N ALA A 170 19.73 1.60 3.79
CA ALA A 170 20.45 1.73 2.52
C ALA A 170 21.99 1.67 2.70
N PRO A 171 22.56 0.54 3.18
CA PRO A 171 23.99 0.44 3.47
C PRO A 171 24.88 0.43 2.22
N LEU A 172 26.15 0.83 2.39
CA LEU A 172 27.23 0.52 1.46
C LEU A 172 27.82 -0.85 1.81
N ILE A 173 27.71 -1.81 0.90
CA ILE A 173 28.32 -3.14 1.03
C ILE A 173 29.37 -3.28 -0.07
N ASN A 174 30.65 -3.40 0.32
CA ASN A 174 31.80 -3.43 -0.59
C ASN A 174 31.82 -2.23 -1.57
N GLY A 175 31.57 -1.02 -1.05
CA GLY A 175 31.54 0.22 -1.84
C GLY A 175 30.31 0.39 -2.74
N LYS A 176 29.36 -0.56 -2.76
CA LYS A 176 28.13 -0.48 -3.55
C LYS A 176 26.92 -0.17 -2.66
N LEU A 177 26.14 0.84 -3.03
CA LEU A 177 24.84 1.11 -2.39
C LEU A 177 23.89 -0.06 -2.60
N ARG A 178 23.34 -0.56 -1.50
CA ARG A 178 22.34 -1.62 -1.48
C ARG A 178 21.23 -1.27 -0.50
N TYR A 179 20.09 -1.94 -0.63
CA TYR A 179 19.01 -1.88 0.33
C TYR A 179 18.99 -3.18 1.13
N ALA A 180 18.74 -3.05 2.42
CA ALA A 180 18.80 -4.15 3.37
C ALA A 180 17.66 -4.09 4.38
N VAL A 181 17.22 -5.26 4.83
CA VAL A 181 16.26 -5.45 5.92
C VAL A 181 17.00 -6.09 7.07
N ASN A 182 16.94 -5.50 8.27
CA ASN A 182 17.67 -5.95 9.46
C ASN A 182 19.16 -6.28 9.21
N GLY A 183 19.82 -5.52 8.33
CA GLY A 183 21.23 -5.71 7.99
C GLY A 183 21.50 -6.74 6.89
N VAL A 184 20.49 -7.39 6.30
CA VAL A 184 20.72 -8.27 5.15
C VAL A 184 20.23 -7.63 3.86
N SER A 185 21.12 -7.50 2.88
CA SER A 185 20.75 -7.21 1.51
C SER A 185 20.58 -8.52 0.74
N TYR A 186 19.32 -8.81 0.39
CA TYR A 186 18.95 -10.06 -0.26
C TYR A 186 19.59 -10.21 -1.64
N ILE A 187 20.14 -11.40 -1.91
CA ILE A 187 20.61 -11.80 -3.24
C ILE A 187 19.75 -12.95 -3.76
N ASN A 188 19.40 -12.92 -5.05
CA ASN A 188 18.67 -14.02 -5.66
C ASN A 188 19.64 -15.20 -5.85
N PRO A 189 19.28 -16.41 -5.37
CA PRO A 189 20.03 -17.62 -5.73
C PRO A 189 19.71 -18.03 -7.18
N ASP A 190 20.60 -18.82 -7.77
CA ASP A 190 20.38 -19.42 -9.10
C ASP A 190 19.29 -20.51 -9.06
N THR A 191 19.14 -21.19 -7.92
CA THR A 191 18.10 -22.19 -7.68
C THR A 191 16.88 -21.56 -7.02
N PRO A 192 15.66 -21.68 -7.59
CA PRO A 192 14.44 -21.17 -6.96
C PRO A 192 14.20 -21.74 -5.56
N LEU A 193 13.88 -20.87 -4.59
CA LEU A 193 13.76 -21.24 -3.17
C LEU A 193 12.82 -22.41 -2.92
N LYS A 194 11.63 -22.42 -3.55
CA LYS A 194 10.67 -23.52 -3.40
C LYS A 194 11.21 -24.87 -3.90
N LEU A 195 12.03 -24.87 -4.94
CA LEU A 195 12.65 -26.10 -5.44
C LEU A 195 13.78 -26.54 -4.53
N ALA A 196 14.60 -25.60 -4.04
CA ALA A 196 15.65 -25.89 -3.09
C ALA A 196 15.11 -26.49 -1.79
N ASP A 197 14.02 -25.94 -1.26
CA ASP A 197 13.32 -26.44 -0.09
C ASP A 197 12.71 -27.83 -0.34
N TYR A 198 11.93 -27.99 -1.42
CA TYR A 198 11.26 -29.25 -1.76
C TYR A 198 12.23 -30.42 -1.97
N PHE A 199 13.37 -30.18 -2.64
CA PHE A 199 14.38 -31.21 -2.90
C PHE A 199 15.51 -31.24 -1.87
N ASN A 200 15.42 -30.48 -0.77
CA ASN A 200 16.45 -30.37 0.28
C ASN A 200 17.86 -30.05 -0.26
N ILE A 201 17.96 -29.12 -1.22
CA ILE A 201 19.24 -28.73 -1.82
C ILE A 201 20.00 -27.81 -0.84
N PRO A 202 21.16 -28.23 -0.31
CA PRO A 202 21.89 -27.47 0.70
C PRO A 202 22.56 -26.22 0.10
N GLY A 203 22.75 -25.19 0.93
CA GLY A 203 23.55 -24.01 0.57
C GLY A 203 22.85 -22.95 -0.30
N VAL A 204 21.60 -23.16 -0.69
CA VAL A 204 20.84 -22.19 -1.51
C VAL A 204 20.34 -21.00 -0.70
N PHE A 205 19.85 -21.24 0.51
CA PHE A 205 19.34 -20.22 1.42
C PHE A 205 19.70 -20.53 2.87
N SER A 206 19.55 -19.54 3.74
CA SER A 206 19.81 -19.67 5.18
C SER A 206 18.65 -19.12 5.99
N THR A 207 18.20 -19.90 6.98
CA THR A 207 17.15 -19.52 7.93
C THR A 207 17.65 -18.72 9.13
N ASN A 208 18.96 -18.66 9.35
CA ASN A 208 19.58 -18.06 10.54
C ASN A 208 20.33 -16.75 10.26
N SER A 209 20.33 -16.31 9.00
CA SER A 209 21.11 -15.14 8.55
C SER A 209 20.42 -13.80 8.81
N LEU A 210 19.09 -13.79 8.89
CA LEU A 210 18.27 -12.60 9.12
C LEU A 210 17.69 -12.66 10.54
N SER A 211 17.97 -11.65 11.35
CA SER A 211 17.40 -11.55 12.70
C SER A 211 15.97 -11.06 12.65
N GLU A 212 15.14 -11.55 13.57
CA GLU A 212 13.74 -11.13 13.75
C GLU A 212 13.64 -9.69 14.26
N LEU A 213 14.67 -9.19 14.94
CA LEU A 213 14.77 -7.82 15.42
C LEU A 213 15.97 -7.11 14.77
N PRO A 214 15.95 -5.78 14.61
CA PRO A 214 17.10 -5.02 14.14
C PRO A 214 18.29 -5.25 15.06
N SER A 215 19.34 -5.90 14.55
CA SER A 215 20.49 -6.32 15.36
C SER A 215 21.62 -5.28 15.44
N GLY A 216 21.56 -4.21 14.64
CA GLY A 216 22.65 -3.22 14.51
C GLY A 216 23.93 -3.78 13.88
N ARG A 217 23.92 -5.05 13.44
CA ARG A 217 25.08 -5.69 12.80
C ARG A 217 25.41 -5.02 11.46
N ALA A 218 26.69 -5.06 11.10
CA ALA A 218 27.15 -4.62 9.79
C ALA A 218 26.41 -5.36 8.68
N ALA A 219 26.01 -4.64 7.63
CA ALA A 219 25.16 -5.22 6.62
C ALA A 219 25.90 -6.23 5.73
N THR A 220 25.26 -7.35 5.42
CA THR A 220 25.84 -8.44 4.62
C THR A 220 24.93 -8.85 3.46
N LEU A 221 25.50 -9.60 2.51
CA LEU A 221 24.74 -10.24 1.44
C LEU A 221 24.35 -11.64 1.87
N ALA A 222 23.08 -11.99 1.73
CA ALA A 222 22.65 -13.37 1.95
C ALA A 222 21.35 -13.66 1.21
N THR A 223 21.14 -14.93 0.88
CA THR A 223 19.83 -15.47 0.51
C THR A 223 19.12 -15.89 1.80
N SER A 224 18.53 -14.93 2.50
CA SER A 224 17.87 -15.19 3.78
C SER A 224 16.40 -15.56 3.62
N VAL A 225 15.96 -16.53 4.43
CA VAL A 225 14.55 -16.92 4.58
C VAL A 225 14.21 -16.84 6.07
N MET A 226 13.04 -16.31 6.42
CA MET A 226 12.53 -16.43 7.79
C MET A 226 11.67 -17.70 7.88
N ALA A 227 12.06 -18.63 8.75
CA ALA A 227 11.28 -19.84 8.99
C ALA A 227 10.11 -19.55 9.93
N THR A 228 8.95 -20.11 9.61
CA THR A 228 7.72 -20.07 10.40
C THR A 228 7.11 -21.45 10.45
N SER A 229 6.43 -21.78 11.54
CA SER A 229 5.69 -23.02 11.67
C SER A 229 4.26 -22.87 11.15
N LEU A 230 3.66 -24.00 10.73
CA LEU A 230 2.25 -24.02 10.38
C LEU A 230 1.43 -23.56 11.59
N HIS A 231 0.47 -22.66 11.35
CA HIS A 231 -0.38 -22.01 12.36
C HIS A 231 0.32 -20.99 13.27
N ASP A 232 1.55 -20.55 12.96
CA ASP A 232 2.08 -19.35 13.61
C ASP A 232 1.18 -18.13 13.35
N PHE A 233 0.92 -17.35 14.41
CA PHE A 233 0.22 -16.08 14.32
C PHE A 233 1.22 -14.96 14.57
N ILE A 234 1.64 -14.27 13.51
CA ILE A 234 2.84 -13.42 13.54
C ILE A 234 2.44 -11.95 13.50
N GLU A 235 2.99 -11.17 14.43
CA GLU A 235 3.00 -9.71 14.33
C GLU A 235 4.25 -9.26 13.56
N VAL A 236 4.05 -8.51 12.48
CA VAL A 236 5.15 -7.90 11.72
C VAL A 236 5.10 -6.38 11.87
N VAL A 237 6.19 -5.80 12.37
CA VAL A 237 6.38 -4.36 12.50
C VAL A 237 7.37 -3.92 11.44
N PHE A 238 6.94 -3.09 10.50
CA PHE A 238 7.85 -2.48 9.54
C PHE A 238 8.35 -1.14 10.07
N GLN A 239 9.67 -0.95 10.07
CA GLN A 239 10.33 0.27 10.53
C GLN A 239 11.16 0.88 9.40
N ASN A 240 10.90 2.14 9.09
CA ASN A 240 11.56 2.83 7.99
C ASN A 240 12.56 3.88 8.47
N ASN A 241 13.84 3.48 8.52
CA ASN A 241 14.95 4.35 8.90
C ASN A 241 15.49 5.20 7.72
N GLU A 242 14.83 5.15 6.56
CA GLU A 242 15.22 5.93 5.37
C GLU A 242 14.39 7.20 5.25
N ASN A 243 14.83 8.12 4.38
CA ASN A 243 14.16 9.40 4.14
C ASN A 243 13.06 9.34 3.07
N THR A 244 12.79 8.16 2.52
CA THR A 244 11.75 7.91 1.54
C THR A 244 10.78 6.86 2.06
N MET A 245 9.51 7.01 1.74
CA MET A 245 8.51 6.01 2.08
C MET A 245 8.73 4.71 1.32
N GLN A 246 8.49 3.60 2.00
CA GLN A 246 8.59 2.25 1.44
C GLN A 246 7.20 1.64 1.31
N ALA A 247 7.01 0.78 0.31
CA ALA A 247 5.83 -0.08 0.18
C ALA A 247 6.25 -1.52 0.41
N TRP A 248 5.63 -2.17 1.38
CA TRP A 248 5.89 -3.56 1.74
C TRP A 248 4.74 -4.43 1.26
N HIS A 249 5.08 -5.43 0.46
CA HIS A 249 4.14 -6.37 -0.12
C HIS A 249 4.45 -7.79 0.38
N LEU A 250 3.40 -8.56 0.68
CA LEU A 250 3.52 -9.97 1.07
C LEU A 250 2.81 -10.85 0.04
N ASP A 251 3.59 -11.71 -0.63
CA ASP A 251 3.04 -12.68 -1.58
C ASP A 251 2.35 -13.82 -0.83
N GLY A 252 1.17 -14.24 -1.34
CA GLY A 252 0.48 -15.46 -0.89
C GLY A 252 -0.34 -15.34 0.39
N TYR A 253 -0.38 -14.16 1.03
CA TYR A 253 -1.15 -13.90 2.24
C TYR A 253 -1.73 -12.49 2.22
N ASP A 254 -2.91 -12.34 2.81
CA ASP A 254 -3.39 -11.05 3.29
C ASP A 254 -3.01 -10.88 4.76
N PHE A 255 -2.81 -9.64 5.21
CA PHE A 255 -2.52 -9.29 6.60
C PHE A 255 -3.37 -8.10 7.07
N TRP A 256 -3.72 -8.09 8.35
CA TRP A 256 -4.41 -6.95 8.97
C TRP A 256 -3.42 -5.84 9.27
N VAL A 257 -3.65 -4.65 8.71
CA VAL A 257 -2.84 -3.46 9.05
C VAL A 257 -3.43 -2.79 10.29
N VAL A 258 -2.98 -3.25 11.45
CA VAL A 258 -3.55 -2.88 12.75
C VAL A 258 -3.08 -1.52 13.27
N GLY A 259 -2.02 -0.93 12.74
CA GLY A 259 -1.52 0.34 13.25
C GLY A 259 -0.56 1.06 12.32
N PHE A 260 -0.54 2.39 12.47
CA PHE A 260 0.42 3.30 11.87
C PHE A 260 0.90 4.26 12.94
N GLY A 261 2.18 4.62 12.94
CA GLY A 261 2.72 5.58 13.90
C GLY A 261 4.06 6.16 13.46
N SER A 262 4.45 7.24 14.12
CA SER A 262 5.75 7.88 13.97
C SER A 262 6.73 7.41 15.04
N GLY A 263 8.03 7.53 14.76
CA GLY A 263 9.12 7.11 15.62
C GLY A 263 9.29 5.60 15.72
N GLN A 264 10.37 5.17 16.38
CA GLN A 264 10.68 3.75 16.59
C GLN A 264 9.56 3.05 17.34
N TRP A 265 9.26 1.81 16.93
CA TRP A 265 8.23 1.01 17.57
C TRP A 265 8.69 0.50 18.94
N THR A 266 7.76 0.51 19.89
CA THR A 266 7.92 -0.12 21.20
C THR A 266 6.67 -0.95 21.50
N PRO A 267 6.75 -1.96 22.39
CA PRO A 267 5.57 -2.74 22.79
C PRO A 267 4.37 -1.91 23.27
N ASP A 268 4.62 -0.73 23.86
CA ASP A 268 3.56 0.20 24.29
C ASP A 268 2.67 0.69 23.16
N LYS A 269 3.18 0.74 21.92
CA LYS A 269 2.40 1.17 20.75
C LYS A 269 1.26 0.23 20.40
N ARG A 270 1.23 -1.00 20.95
CA ARG A 270 0.08 -1.90 20.80
C ARG A 270 -1.22 -1.30 21.33
N LYS A 271 -1.14 -0.34 22.26
CA LYS A 271 -2.30 0.39 22.80
C LYS A 271 -3.07 1.18 21.73
N SER A 272 -2.43 1.54 20.61
CA SER A 272 -3.07 2.25 19.50
C SER A 272 -3.50 1.32 18.36
N TYR A 273 -3.40 0.00 18.52
CA TYR A 273 -3.78 -0.92 17.46
C TYR A 273 -5.29 -0.98 17.30
N ASN A 274 -5.72 -0.97 16.04
CA ASN A 274 -7.05 -1.38 15.67
C ASN A 274 -7.12 -2.92 15.64
N LEU A 275 -7.76 -3.50 16.65
CA LEU A 275 -7.89 -4.95 16.81
C LEU A 275 -9.31 -5.46 16.51
N VAL A 276 -10.18 -4.60 15.95
CA VAL A 276 -11.58 -4.94 15.68
C VAL A 276 -11.84 -5.10 14.18
N ASP A 277 -11.54 -4.07 13.40
CA ASP A 277 -11.94 -3.95 11.98
C ASP A 277 -10.83 -3.35 11.11
N ALA A 278 -9.56 -3.61 11.46
CA ALA A 278 -8.45 -3.32 10.58
C ALA A 278 -8.67 -4.00 9.23
N LEU A 279 -8.27 -3.31 8.18
CA LEU A 279 -8.40 -3.82 6.83
C LEU A 279 -7.39 -4.94 6.59
N THR A 280 -7.82 -6.04 5.95
CA THR A 280 -6.88 -6.99 5.34
C THR A 280 -6.32 -6.42 4.04
N ARG A 281 -5.01 -6.50 3.89
CA ARG A 281 -4.25 -5.94 2.76
C ARG A 281 -3.15 -6.90 2.35
N HIS A 282 -2.66 -6.78 1.12
CA HIS A 282 -1.42 -7.41 0.67
C HIS A 282 -0.26 -6.41 0.58
N THR A 283 -0.53 -5.11 0.63
CA THR A 283 0.50 -4.06 0.59
C THR A 283 0.26 -2.97 1.64
N THR A 284 1.30 -2.58 2.37
CA THR A 284 1.25 -1.44 3.30
C THR A 284 2.38 -0.46 3.05
N GLN A 285 2.09 0.82 3.19
CA GLN A 285 3.07 1.89 3.16
C GLN A 285 3.71 2.07 4.54
N VAL A 286 4.99 2.44 4.55
CA VAL A 286 5.75 2.70 5.77
C VAL A 286 6.48 4.03 5.60
N ASN A 287 6.03 5.04 6.32
CA ASN A 287 6.56 6.40 6.25
C ASN A 287 7.93 6.48 6.93
N PRO A 288 8.82 7.39 6.49
CA PRO A 288 9.99 7.80 7.25
C PRO A 288 9.63 8.22 8.67
N HIS A 289 10.50 7.95 9.64
CA HIS A 289 10.36 8.44 11.01
C HIS A 289 11.61 9.17 11.51
#